data_AF-A0A839WVN7-F1
#
_entry.id   AF-A0A839WVN7-F1
#
_cell.length_a   1.000
_cell.length_b   1.000
_cell.length_c   1.000
_cell.angle_alpha   90.00
_cell.angle_beta   90.00
_cell.angle_gamma   90.00
#
_symmetry.space_group_name_H-M   'P 1'
#
loop_
_entity.id
_entity.type
_entity.pdbx_description
1 polymer ?
#
loop_
_entity_poly.entity_id
_entity_poly.type
_entity_poly.pdbx_seq_one_letter_code
_entity_poly.pdbx_strand_id
1 'polypeptide(L)'
;MPLTPTQASAAVAALLDASAELFYDGERPTVFGEAMVPIVIEVPGAQPNGNLAPATGGYGIEASQGLLGLDDEVAIKFALAHEAGHGMSERILADIGLHGISGPATEVIADLASAYLLTRVGHSWPEVLTSVRAWRQTGIFDEHASGDHPAGADRVRHVETLAHAMAQQPPPSFGETALAICQSL
;
A
#
# COMPACT_ATOMS: atom_id res chain seq x y z
N MET A 1 -9.14 8.88 12.22
CA MET A 1 -9.61 8.31 13.49
C MET A 1 -8.70 7.13 13.78
N PRO A 2 -8.21 6.96 15.03
CA PRO A 2 -7.44 5.78 15.41
C PRO A 2 -8.21 4.50 15.12
N LEU A 3 -7.51 3.44 14.74
CA LEU A 3 -8.09 2.13 14.50
C LEU A 3 -7.69 1.15 15.59
N THR A 4 -8.65 0.39 16.09
CA THR A 4 -8.34 -0.83 16.86
C THR A 4 -7.77 -1.91 15.92
N PRO A 5 -7.04 -2.91 16.44
CA PRO A 5 -6.51 -4.01 15.62
C PRO A 5 -7.61 -4.76 14.86
N THR A 6 -8.80 -4.89 15.43
CA THR A 6 -9.97 -5.48 14.76
C THR A 6 -10.44 -4.64 13.57
N GLN A 7 -10.51 -3.31 13.72
CA GLN A 7 -10.90 -2.42 12.61
C GLN A 7 -9.81 -2.38 11.53
N ALA A 8 -8.54 -2.38 11.92
CA ALA A 8 -7.41 -2.48 11.01
C ALA A 8 -7.43 -3.80 10.22
N SER A 9 -7.68 -4.93 10.90
CA SER A 9 -7.83 -6.24 10.29
C SER A 9 -8.99 -6.28 9.28
N ALA A 10 -10.13 -5.67 9.62
CA ALA A 10 -11.26 -5.55 8.71
C ALA A 10 -10.94 -4.69 7.48
N ALA A 11 -10.15 -3.63 7.64
CA ALA A 11 -9.67 -2.82 6.53
C ALA A 11 -8.72 -3.63 5.61
N VAL A 12 -7.79 -4.39 6.19
CA VAL A 12 -6.91 -5.29 5.42
C VAL A 12 -7.70 -6.36 4.70
N ALA A 13 -8.77 -6.91 5.29
CA ALA A 13 -9.67 -7.84 4.59
C ALA A 13 -10.25 -7.24 3.31
N ALA A 14 -10.82 -6.04 3.40
CA ALA A 14 -11.38 -5.35 2.24
C ALA A 14 -10.32 -5.05 1.17
N LEU A 15 -9.11 -4.69 1.57
CA LEU A 15 -7.98 -4.45 0.67
C LEU A 15 -7.53 -5.75 -0.02
N LEU A 16 -7.41 -6.85 0.72
CA LEU A 16 -7.04 -8.15 0.17
C LEU A 16 -8.11 -8.67 -0.79
N ASP A 17 -9.39 -8.51 -0.49
CA ASP A 17 -10.49 -8.89 -1.38
C ASP A 17 -10.47 -8.05 -2.67
N ALA A 18 -10.27 -6.73 -2.58
CA ALA A 18 -10.11 -5.88 -3.76
C ALA A 18 -8.86 -6.24 -4.58
N SER A 19 -7.75 -6.59 -3.92
CA SER A 19 -6.52 -7.00 -4.60
C SER A 19 -6.68 -8.34 -5.32
N ALA A 20 -7.42 -9.28 -4.71
CA ALA A 20 -7.71 -10.58 -5.31
C ALA A 20 -8.43 -10.41 -6.66
N GLU A 21 -9.47 -9.58 -6.69
CA GLU A 21 -10.23 -9.26 -7.90
C GLU A 21 -9.40 -8.54 -8.97
N LEU A 22 -8.49 -7.65 -8.57
CA LEU A 22 -7.75 -6.80 -9.50
C LEU A 22 -6.49 -7.43 -10.06
N PHE A 23 -5.78 -8.22 -9.25
CA PHE A 23 -4.40 -8.64 -9.55
C PHE A 23 -4.19 -10.17 -9.49
N TYR A 24 -5.16 -10.92 -8.97
CA TYR A 24 -4.99 -12.36 -8.71
C TYR A 24 -6.15 -13.21 -9.26
N ASP A 25 -6.93 -12.72 -10.22
CA ASP A 25 -8.05 -13.46 -10.83
C ASP A 25 -9.05 -14.05 -9.80
N GLY A 26 -9.20 -13.37 -8.66
CA GLY A 26 -10.05 -13.80 -7.54
C GLY A 26 -9.35 -14.70 -6.50
N GLU A 27 -8.09 -15.07 -6.72
CA GLU A 27 -7.30 -15.83 -5.74
C GLU A 27 -6.75 -14.92 -4.62
N ARG A 28 -6.52 -15.51 -3.44
CA ARG A 28 -5.92 -14.78 -2.32
C ARG A 28 -4.46 -14.44 -2.65
N PRO A 29 -4.00 -13.19 -2.43
CA PRO A 29 -2.58 -12.86 -2.56
C PRO A 29 -1.70 -13.75 -1.67
N THR A 30 -0.49 -14.04 -2.14
CA THR A 30 0.48 -14.87 -1.42
C THR A 30 1.82 -14.17 -1.32
N VAL A 31 2.51 -14.33 -0.19
CA VAL A 31 3.88 -13.86 0.03
C VAL A 31 4.71 -14.99 0.63
N PHE A 32 5.95 -15.16 0.16
CA PHE A 32 6.85 -16.25 0.58
C PHE A 32 6.25 -17.68 0.44
N GLY A 33 5.31 -17.87 -0.48
CA GLY A 33 4.61 -19.14 -0.69
C GLY A 33 3.46 -19.40 0.29
N GLU A 34 3.11 -18.44 1.14
CA GLU A 34 2.00 -18.51 2.09
C GLU A 34 0.91 -17.48 1.75
N ALA A 35 -0.34 -17.78 2.14
CA ALA A 35 -1.45 -16.86 1.92
C ALA A 35 -1.29 -15.59 2.78
N MET A 36 -1.62 -14.44 2.22
CA MET A 36 -1.82 -13.23 3.01
C MET A 36 -3.16 -13.33 3.74
N VAL A 37 -3.15 -13.04 5.03
CA VAL A 37 -4.33 -13.12 5.92
C VAL A 37 -4.68 -11.73 6.47
N PRO A 38 -5.97 -11.44 6.68
CA PRO A 38 -6.41 -10.15 7.17
C PRO A 38 -6.27 -10.04 8.70
N ILE A 39 -5.05 -10.20 9.19
CA ILE A 39 -4.74 -10.12 10.61
C ILE A 39 -3.75 -8.98 10.81
N VAL A 40 -4.17 -7.99 11.59
CA VAL A 40 -3.29 -6.93 12.09
C VAL A 40 -2.98 -7.18 13.56
N ILE A 41 -1.69 -7.32 13.85
CA ILE A 41 -1.16 -7.51 15.20
C ILE A 41 -0.62 -6.16 15.67
N GLU A 42 -1.19 -5.62 16.74
CA GLU A 42 -0.64 -4.41 17.36
C GLU A 42 0.63 -4.74 18.14
N VAL A 43 1.68 -3.96 17.91
CA VAL A 43 2.94 -4.03 18.64
C VAL A 43 3.26 -2.71 19.35
N PRO A 44 3.94 -2.74 20.52
CA PRO A 44 4.32 -1.52 21.23
C PRO A 44 5.24 -0.62 20.39
N GLY A 45 5.00 0.69 20.40
CA GLY A 45 5.86 1.68 19.74
C GLY A 45 5.13 2.97 19.43
N ALA A 46 5.68 4.12 19.85
CA ALA A 46 5.07 5.43 19.61
C ALA A 46 5.27 5.94 18.18
N GLN A 47 6.31 5.47 17.50
CA GLN A 47 6.58 5.83 16.11
C GLN A 47 5.69 5.00 15.17
N PRO A 48 4.98 5.62 14.21
CA PRO A 48 4.18 4.90 13.23
C PRO A 48 5.03 3.99 12.34
N ASN A 49 4.78 2.68 12.42
CA ASN A 49 5.50 1.67 11.65
C ASN A 49 4.60 0.47 11.34
N GLY A 50 4.88 -0.23 10.25
CA GLY A 50 4.23 -1.47 9.84
C GLY A 50 5.26 -2.45 9.27
N ASN A 51 4.95 -3.74 9.28
CA ASN A 51 5.71 -4.78 8.57
C ASN A 51 4.81 -5.98 8.24
N LEU A 52 5.11 -6.69 7.16
CA LEU A 52 4.62 -8.06 7.00
C LEU A 52 5.19 -8.98 8.08
N ALA A 53 4.32 -9.79 8.68
CA ALA A 53 4.70 -10.68 9.77
C ALA A 53 3.93 -12.01 9.71
N PRO A 54 4.53 -13.12 10.19
CA PRO A 54 3.82 -14.37 10.35
C PRO A 54 2.59 -14.21 11.26
N ALA A 55 1.46 -14.79 10.85
CA ALA A 55 0.21 -14.81 11.58
C ALA A 55 -0.45 -16.20 11.49
N THR A 56 -1.49 -16.43 12.29
CA THR A 56 -2.22 -17.69 12.23
C THR A 56 -2.83 -17.87 10.84
N GLY A 57 -2.37 -18.89 10.12
CA GLY A 57 -2.88 -19.24 8.79
C GLY A 57 -2.18 -18.56 7.61
N GLY A 58 -1.07 -17.83 7.83
CA GLY A 58 -0.26 -17.24 6.76
C GLY A 58 0.51 -16.00 7.21
N TYR A 59 0.58 -14.98 6.35
CA TYR A 59 1.24 -13.71 6.66
C TYR A 59 0.23 -12.57 6.84
N GLY A 60 0.28 -11.92 7.99
CA GLY A 60 -0.48 -10.71 8.32
C GLY A 60 0.42 -9.48 8.36
N ILE A 61 -0.02 -8.47 9.11
CA ILE A 61 0.70 -7.22 9.30
C ILE A 61 0.89 -6.95 10.78
N GLU A 62 2.12 -6.68 11.21
CA GLU A 62 2.39 -6.03 12.49
C GLU A 62 2.31 -4.52 12.29
N ALA A 63 1.58 -3.84 13.17
CA ALA A 63 1.41 -2.39 13.15
C ALA A 63 1.71 -1.80 14.53
N SER A 64 2.50 -0.74 14.58
CA SER A 64 2.80 -0.10 15.86
C SER A 64 1.58 0.64 16.43
N GLN A 65 1.53 0.78 17.75
CA GLN A 65 0.53 1.61 18.44
C GLN A 65 0.49 3.05 17.90
N GLY A 66 1.65 3.61 17.55
CA GLY A 66 1.77 4.93 16.93
C GLY A 66 1.06 5.00 15.57
N LEU A 67 1.18 3.94 14.76
CA LEU A 67 0.51 3.86 13.46
C LEU A 67 -1.00 3.76 13.65
N LEU A 68 -1.47 2.81 14.45
CA LEU A 68 -2.90 2.62 14.71
C LEU A 68 -3.52 3.80 15.46
N GLY A 69 -2.72 4.59 16.16
CA GLY A 69 -3.09 5.78 16.91
C GLY A 69 -3.22 7.07 16.08
N LEU A 70 -2.99 7.04 14.76
CA LEU A 70 -3.10 8.24 13.93
C LEU A 70 -4.55 8.77 13.86
N ASP A 71 -4.70 10.10 13.88
CA ASP A 71 -6.00 10.76 13.71
C ASP A 71 -6.51 10.74 12.26
N ASP A 72 -5.68 10.32 11.30
CA ASP A 72 -6.04 10.15 9.90
C ASP A 72 -6.24 8.66 9.58
N GLU A 73 -7.51 8.24 9.44
CA GLU A 73 -7.85 6.85 9.16
C GLU A 73 -7.36 6.41 7.77
N VAL A 74 -7.37 7.31 6.79
CA VAL A 74 -6.94 6.98 5.42
C VAL A 74 -5.43 6.77 5.39
N ALA A 75 -4.68 7.54 6.18
CA ALA A 75 -3.25 7.32 6.35
C ALA A 75 -2.95 5.93 6.97
N ILE A 76 -3.70 5.53 8.01
CA ILE A 76 -3.55 4.18 8.60
C ILE A 76 -3.80 3.11 7.54
N LYS A 77 -4.91 3.20 6.81
CA LYS A 77 -5.26 2.21 5.79
C LYS A 77 -4.28 2.20 4.63
N PHE A 78 -3.75 3.35 4.24
CA PHE A 78 -2.72 3.45 3.21
C PHE A 78 -1.44 2.76 3.67
N ALA A 79 -0.99 2.97 4.91
CA ALA A 79 0.17 2.28 5.48
C ALA A 79 -0.02 0.76 5.50
N LEU A 80 -1.17 0.28 5.99
CA LEU A 80 -1.48 -1.15 6.01
C LEU A 80 -1.58 -1.74 4.59
N ALA A 81 -2.15 -0.99 3.64
CA ALA A 81 -2.18 -1.39 2.25
C ALA A 81 -0.76 -1.46 1.64
N HIS A 82 0.15 -0.58 2.06
CA HIS A 82 1.53 -0.55 1.59
C HIS A 82 2.30 -1.79 2.06
N GLU A 83 2.15 -2.15 3.34
CA GLU A 83 2.73 -3.39 3.87
C GLU A 83 2.17 -4.62 3.16
N ALA A 84 0.85 -4.68 2.93
CA ALA A 84 0.27 -5.72 2.09
C ALA A 84 0.84 -5.68 0.67
N GLY A 85 1.05 -4.48 0.14
CA GLY A 85 1.64 -4.18 -1.15
C GLY A 85 3.00 -4.83 -1.35
N HIS A 86 3.88 -4.83 -0.34
CA HIS A 86 5.16 -5.53 -0.42
C HIS A 86 5.01 -7.02 -0.73
N GLY A 87 3.98 -7.68 -0.19
CA GLY A 87 3.69 -9.08 -0.47
C GLY A 87 3.17 -9.31 -1.90
N MET A 88 2.64 -8.26 -2.52
CA MET A 88 2.05 -8.29 -3.86
C MET A 88 2.94 -7.72 -4.97
N SER A 89 3.98 -6.96 -4.62
CA SER A 89 4.78 -6.17 -5.56
C SER A 89 5.36 -7.01 -6.69
N GLU A 90 5.91 -8.20 -6.40
CA GLU A 90 6.48 -9.08 -7.44
C GLU A 90 5.45 -9.46 -8.50
N ARG A 91 4.25 -9.87 -8.07
CA ARG A 91 3.17 -10.25 -8.98
C ARG A 91 2.70 -9.06 -9.80
N ILE A 92 2.41 -7.93 -9.15
CA ILE A 92 1.92 -6.73 -9.84
C ILE A 92 2.95 -6.22 -10.84
N LEU A 93 4.23 -6.19 -10.48
CA LEU A 93 5.32 -5.83 -11.40
C LEU A 93 5.40 -6.79 -12.59
N ALA A 94 5.32 -8.10 -12.35
CA ALA A 94 5.31 -9.09 -13.41
C ALA A 94 4.12 -8.90 -14.37
N ASP A 95 2.93 -8.63 -13.85
CA ASP A 95 1.70 -8.45 -14.65
C ASP A 95 1.76 -7.20 -15.53
N ILE A 96 2.49 -6.15 -15.10
CA ILE A 96 2.73 -4.95 -15.91
C ILE A 96 3.97 -5.07 -16.81
N GLY A 97 4.62 -6.25 -16.88
CA GLY A 97 5.74 -6.54 -17.77
C GLY A 97 7.13 -6.22 -17.19
N LEU A 98 7.23 -5.98 -15.88
CA LEU A 98 8.47 -5.68 -15.15
C LEU A 98 8.91 -6.89 -14.30
N HIS A 99 9.42 -7.93 -14.95
CA HIS A 99 9.87 -9.15 -14.28
C HIS A 99 11.22 -8.99 -13.57
N GLY A 100 11.35 -9.56 -12.37
CA GLY A 100 12.62 -9.64 -11.64
C GLY A 100 13.18 -8.28 -11.19
N ILE A 101 12.33 -7.26 -11.13
CA ILE A 101 12.74 -5.94 -10.65
C ILE A 101 12.72 -5.91 -9.12
N SER A 102 13.81 -5.41 -8.55
CA SER A 102 13.96 -5.10 -7.13
C SER A 102 14.26 -3.62 -6.92
N GLY A 103 14.25 -3.17 -5.67
CA GLY A 103 14.67 -1.82 -5.28
C GLY A 103 13.56 -0.79 -5.38
N PRO A 104 13.81 0.46 -5.83
CA PRO A 104 12.84 1.55 -5.71
C PRO A 104 11.47 1.25 -6.35
N ALA A 105 11.44 0.44 -7.40
CA ALA A 105 10.21 0.04 -8.05
C ALA A 105 9.28 -0.81 -7.17
N THR A 106 9.80 -1.64 -6.25
CA THR A 106 8.97 -2.47 -5.35
C THR A 106 8.27 -1.63 -4.29
N GLU A 107 8.89 -0.51 -3.90
CA GLU A 107 8.32 0.50 -2.99
C GLU A 107 7.26 1.35 -3.71
N VAL A 108 7.60 1.83 -4.90
CA VAL A 108 6.68 2.66 -5.69
C VAL A 108 5.45 1.86 -6.08
N ILE A 109 5.59 0.62 -6.54
CA ILE A 109 4.42 -0.19 -6.91
C ILE A 109 3.53 -0.51 -5.69
N ALA A 110 4.12 -0.69 -4.50
CA ALA A 110 3.36 -0.86 -3.27
C ALA A 110 2.54 0.40 -2.94
N ASP A 111 3.09 1.60 -3.11
CA ASP A 111 2.35 2.87 -2.96
C ASP A 111 1.23 3.04 -3.98
N LEU A 112 1.54 2.77 -5.25
CA LEU A 112 0.58 2.91 -6.35
C LEU A 112 -0.59 1.95 -6.15
N ALA A 113 -0.30 0.68 -5.85
CA ALA A 113 -1.31 -0.32 -5.55
C ALA A 113 -2.13 0.07 -4.32
N SER A 114 -1.50 0.56 -3.26
CA SER A 114 -2.18 1.00 -2.04
C SER A 114 -3.18 2.12 -2.29
N ALA A 115 -2.74 3.18 -2.98
CA ALA A 115 -3.59 4.30 -3.33
C ALA A 115 -4.77 3.84 -4.21
N TYR A 116 -4.49 3.00 -5.20
CA TYR A 116 -5.51 2.45 -6.08
C TYR A 116 -6.53 1.59 -5.32
N LEU A 117 -6.07 0.65 -4.48
CA LEU A 117 -6.93 -0.23 -3.69
C LEU A 117 -7.83 0.56 -2.73
N LEU A 118 -7.32 1.61 -2.08
CA LEU A 118 -8.15 2.48 -1.24
C LEU A 118 -9.32 3.07 -2.03
N THR A 119 -9.10 3.43 -3.29
CA THR A 119 -10.18 3.95 -4.13
C THR A 119 -11.22 2.91 -4.48
N ARG A 120 -10.81 1.64 -4.56
CA ARG A 120 -11.71 0.51 -4.83
C ARG A 120 -12.54 0.14 -3.61
N VAL A 121 -12.06 0.43 -2.40
CA VAL A 121 -12.79 0.19 -1.15
C VAL A 121 -13.53 1.44 -0.63
N GLY A 122 -13.76 2.43 -1.50
CA GLY A 122 -14.71 3.52 -1.25
C GLY A 122 -14.10 4.87 -0.89
N HIS A 123 -12.77 5.01 -0.91
CA HIS A 123 -12.13 6.32 -0.75
C HIS A 123 -12.04 7.06 -2.10
N SER A 124 -12.14 8.37 -2.07
CA SER A 124 -11.94 9.20 -3.27
C SER A 124 -10.47 9.55 -3.46
N TRP A 125 -10.04 9.80 -4.70
CA TRP A 125 -8.69 10.29 -4.98
C TRP A 125 -8.32 11.55 -4.18
N PRO A 126 -9.19 12.57 -4.04
CA PRO A 126 -8.91 13.73 -3.18
C PRO A 126 -8.63 13.37 -1.72
N GLU A 127 -9.36 12.41 -1.14
CA GLU A 127 -9.13 11.95 0.23
C GLU A 127 -7.76 11.27 0.35
N VAL A 128 -7.47 10.31 -0.54
CA VAL A 128 -6.18 9.59 -0.56
C VAL A 128 -5.01 10.56 -0.72
N LEU A 129 -5.09 11.50 -1.66
CA LEU A 129 -4.02 12.49 -1.88
C LEU A 129 -3.86 13.45 -0.69
N THR A 130 -4.96 13.85 -0.05
CA THR A 130 -4.90 14.71 1.15
C THR A 130 -4.12 14.01 2.26
N SER A 131 -4.43 12.74 2.51
CA SER A 131 -3.78 11.95 3.54
C SER A 131 -2.32 11.65 3.22
N VAL A 132 -1.99 11.23 2.00
CA VAL A 132 -0.59 10.97 1.59
C VAL A 132 0.27 12.23 1.69
N ARG A 133 -0.26 13.40 1.30
CA ARG A 133 0.43 14.70 1.44
C ARG A 133 0.60 15.10 2.90
N ALA A 134 -0.41 14.91 3.74
CA ALA A 134 -0.30 15.17 5.17
C ALA A 134 0.74 14.24 5.81
N TRP A 135 0.75 12.97 5.41
CA TRP A 135 1.69 11.98 5.92
C TRP A 135 3.13 12.32 5.54
N ARG A 136 3.38 12.88 4.35
CA ARG A 136 4.69 13.45 4.00
C ARG A 136 5.21 14.48 5.00
N GLN A 137 4.33 15.32 5.56
CA GLN A 137 4.72 16.38 6.50
C GLN A 137 5.15 15.84 7.87
N THR A 138 4.77 14.60 8.19
CA THR A 138 5.13 13.95 9.46
C THR A 138 6.54 13.38 9.46
N GLY A 139 7.17 13.22 8.28
CA GLY A 139 8.48 12.57 8.15
C GLY A 139 8.44 11.04 8.16
N ILE A 140 7.28 10.40 8.36
CA ILE A 140 7.15 8.95 8.50
C ILE A 140 7.69 8.17 7.27
N PHE A 141 7.51 8.70 6.06
CA PHE A 141 8.12 8.12 4.85
C PHE A 141 9.65 8.11 4.85
N ASP A 142 10.27 9.08 5.55
CA ASP A 142 11.72 9.28 5.57
C ASP A 142 12.38 8.68 6.83
N GLU A 143 11.66 8.57 7.96
CA GLU A 143 12.17 8.03 9.24
C GLU A 143 12.44 6.53 9.20
N HIS A 144 11.76 5.81 8.28
CA HIS A 144 11.97 4.39 8.02
C HIS A 144 12.59 4.12 6.63
N ALA A 145 13.17 5.14 5.99
CA ALA A 145 13.92 4.97 4.74
C ALA A 145 15.24 4.23 4.98
N SER A 146 15.15 2.92 5.19
CA SER A 146 16.29 1.99 5.14
C SER A 146 16.15 1.12 3.90
N GLY A 147 17.22 0.95 3.13
CA GLY A 147 17.17 0.23 1.85
C GLY A 147 16.85 1.16 0.67
N ASP A 148 16.14 0.64 -0.33
CA ASP A 148 15.90 1.28 -1.62
C ASP A 148 14.65 2.22 -1.64
N HIS A 149 14.25 2.73 -0.48
CA HIS A 149 13.07 3.58 -0.35
C HIS A 149 13.30 4.93 -1.05
N PRO A 150 12.48 5.30 -2.06
CA PRO A 150 12.53 6.64 -2.63
C PRO A 150 12.23 7.68 -1.55
N ALA A 151 12.78 8.88 -1.69
CA ALA A 151 12.46 9.98 -0.79
C ALA A 151 10.94 10.18 -0.72
N GLY A 152 10.39 10.52 0.46
CA GLY A 152 8.94 10.62 0.63
C GLY A 152 8.27 11.60 -0.34
N ALA A 153 8.98 12.63 -0.80
CA ALA A 153 8.48 13.56 -1.82
C ALA A 153 8.24 12.89 -3.19
N ASP A 154 9.11 11.95 -3.59
CA ASP A 154 8.95 11.19 -4.82
C ASP A 154 7.79 10.20 -4.71
N ARG A 155 7.66 9.50 -3.58
CA ARG A 155 6.52 8.61 -3.29
C ARG A 155 5.18 9.34 -3.45
N VAL A 156 5.03 10.52 -2.85
CA VAL A 156 3.83 11.36 -3.03
C VAL A 156 3.62 11.75 -4.49
N ARG A 157 4.67 12.21 -5.18
CA ARG A 157 4.59 12.59 -6.60
C ARG A 157 4.13 11.42 -7.49
N HIS A 158 4.58 10.20 -7.22
CA HIS A 158 4.14 9.01 -7.95
C HIS A 158 2.65 8.73 -7.75
N VAL A 159 2.16 8.80 -6.50
CA VAL A 159 0.73 8.65 -6.21
C VAL A 159 -0.11 9.76 -6.86
N GLU A 160 0.37 11.01 -6.86
CA GLU A 160 -0.27 12.13 -7.57
C GLU A 160 -0.35 11.90 -9.07
N THR A 161 0.72 11.38 -9.66
CA THR A 161 0.78 11.06 -11.10
C THR A 161 -0.27 10.00 -11.44
N LEU A 162 -0.39 8.95 -10.63
CA LEU A 162 -1.43 7.93 -10.79
C LEU A 162 -2.83 8.54 -10.67
N ALA A 163 -3.10 9.29 -9.59
CA ALA A 163 -4.40 9.92 -9.37
C ALA A 163 -4.81 10.84 -10.53
N HIS A 164 -3.87 11.61 -11.07
CA HIS A 164 -4.12 12.49 -12.22
C HIS A 164 -4.44 11.70 -13.49
N ALA A 165 -3.69 10.63 -13.76
CA ALA A 165 -3.96 9.75 -14.91
C ALA A 165 -5.36 9.11 -14.80
N MET A 166 -5.70 8.58 -13.62
CA MET A 166 -7.01 7.95 -13.36
C MET A 166 -8.20 8.93 -13.47
N ALA A 167 -7.96 10.24 -13.45
CA ALA A 167 -8.99 11.26 -13.65
C ALA A 167 -9.26 11.60 -15.13
N GLN A 168 -8.48 11.05 -16.07
CA GLN A 168 -8.66 11.27 -17.51
C GLN A 168 -9.92 10.57 -18.06
N GLN A 169 -10.37 10.97 -19.25
CA GLN A 169 -11.55 10.39 -19.92
C GLN A 169 -11.27 9.99 -21.38
N PRO A 170 -11.30 8.68 -21.72
CA PRO A 170 -11.36 7.55 -20.79
C PRO A 170 -10.10 7.46 -19.92
N PRO A 171 -10.18 6.92 -18.68
CA PRO A 171 -8.99 6.72 -17.87
C PRO A 171 -8.13 5.59 -18.48
N PRO A 172 -6.79 5.71 -18.47
CA PRO A 172 -5.92 4.58 -18.76
C PRO A 172 -6.10 3.49 -17.70
N SER A 173 -5.61 2.29 -17.97
CA SER A 173 -5.57 1.23 -16.96
C SER A 173 -4.54 1.56 -15.86
N PHE A 174 -4.74 0.95 -14.69
CA PHE A 174 -3.75 0.98 -13.61
C PHE A 174 -2.38 0.49 -14.12
N GLY A 175 -2.37 -0.64 -14.85
CA GLY A 175 -1.14 -1.27 -15.34
C GLY A 175 -0.34 -0.37 -16.28
N GLU A 176 -0.99 0.29 -17.24
CA GLU A 176 -0.32 1.22 -18.16
C GLU A 176 0.33 2.39 -17.41
N THR A 177 -0.38 2.95 -16.43
CA THR A 177 0.12 4.09 -15.65
C THR A 177 1.24 3.67 -14.70
N ALA A 178 1.07 2.54 -14.01
CA ALA A 178 2.06 1.99 -13.10
C ALA A 178 3.37 1.65 -13.83
N LEU A 179 3.27 1.04 -15.02
CA LEU A 179 4.43 0.75 -15.86
C LEU A 179 5.20 2.04 -16.22
N ALA A 180 4.49 3.06 -16.71
CA ALA A 180 5.10 4.33 -17.08
C ALA A 180 5.80 5.02 -15.90
N ILE A 181 5.20 4.94 -14.70
CA ILE A 181 5.80 5.48 -13.48
C ILE A 181 7.05 4.68 -13.10
N CYS A 182 6.97 3.36 -13.01
CA CYS A 182 8.09 2.50 -12.60
C CYS A 182 9.27 2.55 -13.58
N GLN A 183 9.04 2.76 -14.89
CA GLN A 183 10.10 2.94 -15.89
C GLN A 183 10.82 4.30 -15.81
N SER A 184 10.27 5.25 -15.06
CA SER A 184 10.84 6.60 -14.90
C SER A 184 11.72 6.78 -13.64
N LEU A 185 11.86 5.70 -12.85
CA LEU A 185 12.70 5.64 -11.64
C LEU A 185 14.19 5.48 -12.01
#